data_AF-A0A5A9NXQ2-F1
#
_entry.id   AF-A0A5A9NXQ2-F1
#
_cell.length_a   1.000
_cell.length_b   1.000
_cell.length_c   1.000
_cell.angle_alpha   90.00
_cell.angle_beta   90.00
_cell.angle_gamma   90.00
#
_symmetry.space_group_name_H-M   'P 1'
#
loop_
_entity.id
_entity.type
_entity.pdbx_description
1 polymer ?
#
loop_
_entity_poly.entity_id
_entity_poly.type
_entity_poly.pdbx_seq_one_letter_code
_entity_poly.pdbx_strand_id
1 'polypeptide(L)'
;MLCHRGAVRSLTVDKTGTYMVTSGLDRKLKVYDIRALKPLHSYFLPAGASYLSLSQKGLLSAATGDIVQVGNLMERLSERLGRQSCIQTLHGPSGARAGLGLAYCPFEDVLGVGHGEGFTSMIVPGAGEPNFDALDTNPYRSAKQMQEWEVKALLEKVQPELIGLDPGQLGKVDQGSFEQRHKERVDILGYDPLAKEKFKPKSKKKGRSSAGSIEKRKRKVAYEDHRDVIRLNVEEKVKHQKEKSSESQQLGKKSTLDRFRKQDK
;
A
#
# COMPACT_ATOMS: atom_id res chain seq x y z
N MET A 1 8.70 17.34 4.02
CA MET A 1 7.33 17.89 3.86
C MET A 1 7.08 18.92 4.95
N LEU A 2 6.60 20.11 4.59
CA LEU A 2 6.26 21.16 5.58
C LEU A 2 4.74 21.18 5.80
N CYS A 3 4.29 20.73 6.97
CA CYS A 3 2.86 20.48 7.19
C CYS A 3 2.07 21.77 7.48
N HIS A 4 2.44 22.49 8.54
CA HIS A 4 1.68 23.63 9.06
C HIS A 4 2.61 24.81 9.31
N ARG A 5 2.04 26.02 9.39
CA ARG A 5 2.81 27.23 9.75
C ARG A 5 3.11 27.28 11.26
N GLY A 6 2.28 26.65 12.08
CA GLY A 6 2.49 26.48 13.52
C GLY A 6 2.80 25.03 13.88
N ALA A 7 2.93 24.76 15.18
CA ALA A 7 3.15 23.39 15.66
C ALA A 7 2.01 22.45 15.23
N VAL A 8 2.40 21.23 14.82
CA VAL A 8 1.46 20.15 14.53
C VAL A 8 0.91 19.63 15.85
N ARG A 9 -0.41 19.59 15.99
CA ARG A 9 -1.07 19.12 17.23
C ARG A 9 -1.27 17.62 17.22
N SER A 10 -1.74 17.08 16.10
CA SER A 10 -1.98 15.65 15.95
C SER A 10 -1.82 15.21 14.49
N LEU A 11 -1.58 13.92 14.32
CA LEU A 11 -1.48 13.26 13.03
C LEU A 11 -2.10 11.87 13.11
N THR A 12 -2.65 11.39 12.00
CA THR A 12 -3.14 10.03 11.85
C THR A 12 -2.85 9.53 10.44
N VAL A 13 -2.61 8.24 10.31
CA VAL A 13 -2.30 7.58 9.03
C VAL A 13 -3.39 6.54 8.76
N ASP A 14 -3.73 6.39 7.49
CA ASP A 14 -4.68 5.36 7.05
C ASP A 14 -4.08 3.95 7.20
N LYS A 15 -4.94 2.93 7.41
CA LYS A 15 -4.52 1.52 7.55
C LYS A 15 -3.74 1.04 6.31
N THR A 16 -4.04 1.59 5.14
CA THR A 16 -3.34 1.26 3.89
C THR A 16 -1.96 1.92 3.75
N GLY A 17 -1.62 2.88 4.62
CA GLY A 17 -0.39 3.67 4.53
C GLY A 17 -0.33 4.61 3.32
N THR A 18 -1.46 4.91 2.69
CA THR A 18 -1.51 5.77 1.50
C THR A 18 -1.69 7.25 1.87
N TYR A 19 -2.60 7.52 2.80
CA TYR A 19 -2.96 8.88 3.19
C TYR A 19 -2.55 9.18 4.63
N MET A 20 -2.10 10.40 4.86
CA MET A 20 -1.84 10.96 6.18
C MET A 20 -2.66 12.22 6.38
N VAL A 21 -3.22 12.39 7.56
CA VAL A 21 -3.93 13.60 7.95
C VAL A 21 -3.18 14.25 9.10
N THR A 22 -2.95 15.55 9.00
CA THR A 22 -2.31 16.34 10.07
C THR A 22 -3.18 17.52 10.45
N SER A 23 -3.14 17.89 11.74
CA SER A 23 -3.74 19.11 12.27
C SER A 23 -2.68 20.02 12.85
N GLY A 24 -2.86 21.33 12.70
CA GLY A 24 -1.94 22.34 13.22
C GLY A 24 -2.62 23.36 14.13
N LEU A 25 -1.81 24.09 14.90
CA LEU A 25 -2.24 25.30 15.62
C LEU A 25 -2.73 26.42 14.68
N ASP A 26 -2.41 26.33 13.39
CA ASP A 26 -2.91 27.22 12.34
C ASP A 26 -4.38 26.99 11.96
N ARG A 27 -5.11 26.18 12.74
CA ARG A 27 -6.53 25.82 12.56
C ARG A 27 -6.81 25.20 11.20
N LYS A 28 -5.81 24.55 10.61
CA LYS A 28 -5.95 23.81 9.36
C LYS A 28 -5.80 22.33 9.62
N LEU A 29 -6.56 21.56 8.86
CA LEU A 29 -6.42 20.12 8.74
C LEU A 29 -6.02 19.81 7.31
N LYS A 30 -4.90 19.12 7.12
CA LYS A 30 -4.35 18.84 5.80
C LYS A 30 -4.23 17.36 5.58
N VAL A 31 -4.60 16.94 4.37
CA VAL A 31 -4.51 15.55 3.91
C VAL A 31 -3.35 15.47 2.94
N TYR A 32 -2.51 14.46 3.10
CA TYR A 32 -1.32 14.22 2.31
C TYR A 32 -1.34 12.82 1.74
N ASP A 33 -0.84 12.70 0.51
CA ASP A 33 -0.42 11.42 -0.03
C ASP A 33 1.01 11.14 0.47
N ILE A 34 1.19 10.04 1.21
CA ILE A 34 2.48 9.65 1.80
C ILE A 34 3.46 9.22 0.70
N ARG A 35 2.98 8.62 -0.39
CA ARG A 35 3.83 8.12 -1.47
C ARG A 35 4.43 9.26 -2.27
N ALA A 36 3.63 10.29 -2.54
CA ALA A 36 4.07 11.49 -3.27
C ALA A 36 4.62 12.60 -2.35
N LEU A 37 4.38 12.52 -1.04
CA LEU A 37 4.66 13.56 -0.03
C LEU A 37 4.07 14.93 -0.38
N LYS A 38 2.89 14.93 -1.03
CA LYS A 38 2.20 16.14 -1.52
C LYS A 38 0.91 16.39 -0.74
N PRO A 39 0.59 17.67 -0.44
CA PRO A 39 -0.71 18.02 0.13
C PRO A 39 -1.78 17.82 -0.93
N LEU A 40 -2.82 17.06 -0.60
CA LEU A 40 -4.01 16.90 -1.43
C LEU A 40 -5.00 18.00 -1.11
N HIS A 41 -5.45 18.05 0.15
CA HIS A 41 -6.53 18.93 0.58
C HIS A 41 -6.16 19.67 1.86
N SER A 42 -6.74 20.86 2.03
CA SER A 42 -6.59 21.69 3.21
C SER A 42 -7.96 22.18 3.64
N TYR A 43 -8.38 21.79 4.83
CA TYR A 43 -9.63 22.19 5.47
C TYR A 43 -9.36 23.18 6.59
N PHE A 44 -10.30 24.10 6.81
CA PHE A 44 -10.27 24.99 7.96
C PHE A 44 -11.11 24.40 9.09
N LEU A 45 -10.59 24.47 10.31
CA LEU A 45 -11.27 24.05 11.52
C LEU A 45 -11.56 25.28 12.41
N PRO A 46 -12.63 25.27 13.21
CA PRO A 46 -12.92 26.34 14.17
C PRO A 46 -11.75 26.58 15.14
N ALA A 47 -11.14 25.50 15.63
CA ALA A 47 -9.89 25.50 16.37
C ALA A 47 -8.99 24.36 15.87
N GLY A 48 -7.68 24.42 16.10
CA GLY A 48 -6.78 23.32 15.72
C GLY A 48 -7.15 22.04 16.48
N ALA A 49 -7.39 20.93 15.79
CA ALA A 49 -7.79 19.68 16.42
C ALA A 49 -6.70 19.18 17.39
N SER A 50 -7.08 18.88 18.64
CA SER A 50 -6.16 18.34 19.64
C SER A 50 -5.72 16.94 19.28
N TYR A 51 -6.67 16.09 18.89
CA TYR A 51 -6.46 14.69 18.52
C TYR A 51 -7.19 14.36 17.22
N LEU A 52 -6.60 13.45 16.45
CA LEU A 52 -7.15 12.90 15.23
C LEU A 52 -7.10 11.38 15.32
N SER A 53 -8.16 10.70 14.86
CA SER A 53 -8.17 9.25 14.72
C SER A 53 -8.89 8.86 13.43
N LEU A 54 -8.38 7.84 12.75
CA LEU A 54 -8.89 7.37 11.47
C LEU A 54 -9.40 5.93 11.65
N SER A 55 -10.64 5.67 11.26
CA SER A 55 -11.25 4.35 11.36
C SER A 55 -10.80 3.43 10.23
N GLN A 56 -11.00 2.12 10.38
CA GLN A 56 -10.62 1.13 9.36
C GLN A 56 -11.29 1.36 7.99
N LYS A 57 -12.47 2.01 7.96
CA LYS A 57 -13.21 2.36 6.74
C LYS A 57 -12.96 3.77 6.21
N GLY A 58 -12.05 4.53 6.81
CA GLY A 58 -11.72 5.89 6.33
C GLY A 58 -12.58 7.00 6.91
N LEU A 59 -13.29 6.75 8.02
CA LEU A 59 -13.91 7.81 8.82
C LEU A 59 -12.85 8.53 9.65
N LEU A 60 -12.85 9.86 9.60
CA LEU A 60 -11.94 10.70 10.36
C LEU A 60 -12.70 11.33 11.53
N SER A 61 -12.19 11.14 12.74
CA SER A 61 -12.61 11.88 13.92
C SER A 61 -11.58 12.94 14.30
N ALA A 62 -12.06 14.13 14.64
CA ALA A 62 -11.26 15.27 15.06
C ALA A 62 -11.83 15.89 16.34
N ALA A 63 -11.03 15.90 17.41
CA ALA A 63 -11.39 16.56 18.66
C ALA A 63 -11.04 18.05 18.59
N THR A 64 -12.06 18.91 18.62
CA THR A 64 -11.92 20.37 18.61
C THR A 64 -12.53 20.95 19.88
N GLY A 65 -11.70 21.19 20.90
CA GLY A 65 -12.19 21.66 22.22
C GLY A 65 -13.02 20.59 22.91
N ASP A 66 -14.32 20.86 23.07
CA ASP A 66 -15.26 19.95 23.75
C ASP A 66 -16.12 19.16 22.74
N ILE A 67 -15.91 19.41 21.45
CA ILE A 67 -16.69 18.82 20.37
C ILE A 67 -15.80 17.81 19.62
N VAL A 68 -16.32 16.60 19.46
CA VAL A 68 -15.76 15.62 18.53
C VAL A 68 -16.53 15.72 17.22
N GLN A 69 -15.81 15.95 16.12
CA GLN A 69 -16.37 15.97 14.78
C GLN A 69 -15.95 14.69 14.06
N VAL A 70 -16.93 13.92 13.59
CA VAL A 70 -16.70 12.75 12.74
C VAL A 70 -17.10 13.09 11.31
N GLY A 71 -16.31 12.69 10.31
CA GLY A 71 -16.66 12.86 8.91
C GLY A 71 -15.90 11.90 7.99
N ASN A 72 -16.50 11.56 6.85
CA ASN A 72 -15.87 10.72 5.83
C ASN A 72 -14.76 11.50 5.11
N LEU A 73 -13.51 11.06 5.26
CA LEU A 73 -12.38 11.66 4.54
C LEU A 73 -12.46 11.33 3.04
N MET A 74 -12.85 10.09 2.72
CA MET A 74 -12.86 9.56 1.36
C MET A 74 -13.97 10.17 0.48
N GLU A 75 -15.16 10.41 1.04
CA GLU A 75 -16.24 11.12 0.34
C GLU A 75 -15.89 12.58 0.07
N ARG A 76 -15.02 13.18 0.89
CA ARG A 76 -14.56 14.57 0.72
C ARG A 76 -13.43 14.72 -0.29
N LEU A 77 -12.64 13.66 -0.53
CA LEU A 77 -11.63 13.58 -1.59
C LEU A 77 -12.26 13.38 -2.98
N SER A 78 -13.47 12.84 -3.04
CA SER A 78 -14.23 12.65 -4.27
C SER A 78 -15.20 13.82 -4.43
N GLU A 79 -14.83 14.87 -5.16
CA GLU A 79 -15.56 16.15 -5.36
C GLU A 79 -17.00 16.05 -5.93
N ARG A 80 -17.66 14.89 -5.87
CA ARG A 80 -18.90 14.61 -6.63
C ARG A 80 -20.20 14.57 -5.86
N LEU A 81 -20.22 14.75 -4.54
CA LEU A 81 -21.48 14.94 -3.82
C LEU A 81 -21.42 16.17 -2.94
N GLY A 82 -22.14 17.22 -3.36
CA GLY A 82 -22.48 18.39 -2.55
C GLY A 82 -23.38 18.07 -1.34
N ARG A 83 -23.21 16.90 -0.72
CA ARG A 83 -23.81 16.55 0.57
C ARG A 83 -22.80 16.92 1.64
N GLN A 84 -23.22 17.84 2.49
CA GLN A 84 -22.58 18.16 3.75
C GLN A 84 -22.27 16.84 4.47
N SER A 85 -21.01 16.40 4.42
CA SER A 85 -20.55 15.19 5.11
C SER A 85 -20.96 15.38 6.57
N CYS A 86 -21.87 14.55 7.05
CA CYS A 86 -22.54 14.66 8.34
C CYS A 86 -21.52 14.99 9.43
N ILE A 87 -21.40 16.28 9.80
CA ILE A 87 -20.60 16.69 10.94
C ILE A 87 -21.46 16.31 12.13
N GLN A 88 -21.34 15.08 12.60
CA GLN A 88 -21.94 14.74 13.88
C GLN A 88 -21.07 15.44 14.94
N THR A 89 -21.48 16.66 15.29
CA THR A 89 -20.92 17.39 16.42
C THR A 89 -21.46 16.73 17.67
N LEU A 90 -20.59 16.02 18.37
CA LEU A 90 -20.95 15.38 19.62
C LEU A 90 -20.27 16.15 20.73
N HIS A 91 -21.10 16.73 21.59
CA HIS A 91 -20.64 17.36 22.82
C HIS A 91 -20.22 16.24 23.77
N GLY A 92 -19.00 16.31 24.29
CA GLY A 92 -18.63 15.52 25.46
C GLY A 92 -19.51 15.86 26.67
N PRO A 93 -19.45 15.07 27.75
CA PRO A 93 -20.09 15.44 29.01
C PRO A 93 -19.70 16.88 29.39
N SER A 94 -20.70 17.68 29.78
CA SER A 94 -20.58 19.13 29.90
C SER A 94 -19.44 19.52 30.84
N GLY A 95 -18.44 20.25 30.34
CA GLY A 95 -17.31 20.76 31.12
C GLY A 95 -16.01 19.97 30.96
N ALA A 96 -16.06 18.78 30.36
CA ALA A 96 -14.87 17.97 30.10
C ALA A 96 -14.25 18.36 28.75
N ARG A 97 -13.09 19.03 28.78
CA ARG A 97 -12.24 19.18 27.59
C ARG A 97 -12.00 17.80 26.98
N ALA A 98 -12.39 17.59 25.72
CA ALA A 98 -12.08 16.39 24.95
C ALA A 98 -10.57 16.41 24.60
N GLY A 99 -9.76 16.08 25.60
CA GLY A 99 -8.39 16.57 25.68
C GLY A 99 -7.33 15.53 26.02
N LEU A 100 -7.66 14.23 26.11
CA LEU A 100 -6.65 13.21 26.41
C LEU A 100 -6.38 12.24 25.26
N GLY A 101 -7.41 11.82 24.51
CA GLY A 101 -7.21 10.92 23.37
C GLY A 101 -8.50 10.56 22.61
N LEU A 102 -8.32 10.15 21.36
CA LEU A 102 -9.35 9.59 20.49
C LEU A 102 -8.83 8.30 19.85
N ALA A 103 -9.59 7.21 19.92
CA ALA A 103 -9.24 5.96 19.26
C ALA A 103 -10.49 5.17 18.86
N TYR A 104 -10.52 4.70 17.60
CA TYR A 104 -11.56 3.77 17.16
C TYR A 104 -11.30 2.35 17.70
N CYS A 105 -12.36 1.66 18.08
CA CYS A 105 -12.32 0.23 18.37
C CYS A 105 -12.14 -0.54 17.04
N PRO A 106 -11.18 -1.47 16.95
CA PRO A 106 -11.03 -2.29 15.75
C PRO A 106 -12.22 -3.23 15.58
N PHE A 107 -12.71 -3.41 14.35
CA PHE A 107 -13.83 -4.31 13.97
C PHE A 107 -15.21 -3.96 14.52
N GLU A 108 -15.33 -2.87 15.30
CA GLU A 108 -16.58 -2.41 15.89
C GLU A 108 -16.85 -0.95 15.53
N ASP A 109 -18.13 -0.59 15.51
CA ASP A 109 -18.60 0.77 15.24
C ASP A 109 -18.54 1.65 16.51
N VAL A 110 -17.39 1.66 17.21
CA VAL A 110 -17.20 2.38 18.47
C VAL A 110 -15.99 3.30 18.41
N LEU A 111 -16.16 4.54 18.87
CA LEU A 111 -15.10 5.52 19.10
C LEU A 111 -14.93 5.72 20.60
N GLY A 112 -13.73 5.46 21.10
CA GLY A 112 -13.33 5.79 22.46
C GLY A 112 -12.85 7.24 22.55
N VAL A 113 -13.40 7.99 23.50
CA VAL A 113 -13.06 9.38 23.79
C VAL A 113 -12.54 9.50 25.22
N GLY A 114 -11.28 9.88 25.36
CA GLY A 114 -10.66 10.21 26.64
C GLY A 114 -10.79 11.70 26.95
N HIS A 115 -11.44 12.03 28.05
CA HIS A 115 -11.64 13.40 28.54
C HIS A 115 -11.17 13.53 30.00
N GLY A 116 -11.11 14.76 30.51
CA GLY A 116 -10.62 15.01 31.87
C GLY A 116 -11.36 14.23 32.98
N GLU A 117 -12.66 14.00 32.78
CA GLU A 117 -13.51 13.25 33.73
C GLU A 117 -13.41 11.71 33.60
N GLY A 118 -12.69 11.18 32.61
CA GLY A 118 -12.57 9.74 32.39
C GLY A 118 -12.66 9.34 30.92
N PHE A 119 -13.42 8.28 30.65
CA PHE A 119 -13.54 7.66 29.34
C PHE A 119 -15.01 7.50 28.94
N THR A 120 -15.31 7.83 27.69
CA THR A 120 -16.63 7.62 27.08
C THR A 120 -16.48 6.83 25.80
N SER A 121 -17.30 5.79 25.65
CA SER A 121 -17.45 5.05 24.39
C SER A 121 -18.65 5.58 23.64
N MET A 122 -18.47 5.83 22.35
CA MET A 122 -19.47 6.43 21.49
C MET A 122 -19.69 5.57 20.26
N ILE A 123 -20.94 5.30 19.91
CA ILE A 123 -21.28 4.51 18.74
C ILE A 123 -21.15 5.39 17.49
N VAL A 124 -20.31 4.99 16.54
CA VAL A 124 -20.11 5.65 15.25
C VAL A 124 -20.39 4.63 14.16
N PRO A 125 -21.61 4.64 13.58
CA PRO A 125 -22.00 3.68 12.56
C PRO A 125 -21.07 3.73 11.34
N GLY A 126 -20.65 2.57 10.87
CA GLY A 126 -19.80 2.42 9.69
C GLY A 126 -18.30 2.69 9.92
N ALA A 127 -17.83 2.72 11.17
CA ALA A 127 -16.42 2.91 11.51
C ALA A 127 -15.59 1.62 11.48
N GLY A 128 -16.17 0.50 11.88
CA GLY A 128 -15.53 -0.81 11.94
C GLY A 128 -15.52 -1.54 10.60
N GLU A 129 -14.46 -2.30 10.36
CA GLU A 129 -14.41 -3.31 9.30
C GLU A 129 -15.16 -4.57 9.78
N PRO A 130 -16.27 -4.97 9.14
CA PRO A 130 -17.07 -6.11 9.61
C PRO A 130 -16.39 -7.47 9.36
N ASN A 131 -15.55 -7.54 8.33
CA ASN A 131 -14.86 -8.75 7.93
C ASN A 131 -13.44 -8.71 8.47
N PHE A 132 -13.19 -9.38 9.59
CA PHE A 132 -11.84 -9.50 10.14
C PHE A 132 -11.11 -10.70 9.55
N ASP A 133 -9.79 -10.60 9.41
CA ASP A 133 -8.95 -11.76 9.11
C ASP A 133 -8.57 -12.45 10.42
N ALA A 134 -9.05 -13.69 10.58
CA ALA A 134 -8.84 -14.46 11.79
C ALA A 134 -7.36 -14.81 12.05
N LEU A 135 -6.52 -14.87 11.01
CA LEU A 135 -5.10 -15.19 11.13
C LEU A 135 -4.26 -14.00 11.59
N ASP A 136 -4.66 -12.79 11.21
CA ASP A 136 -3.94 -11.55 11.55
C ASP A 136 -4.37 -11.01 12.92
N THR A 137 -5.63 -10.60 13.04
CA THR A 137 -6.22 -9.99 14.25
C THR A 137 -7.63 -10.51 14.45
N ASN A 138 -7.79 -11.46 15.38
CA ASN A 138 -9.09 -12.04 15.69
C ASN A 138 -9.60 -11.47 17.03
N PRO A 139 -10.76 -10.78 17.06
CA PRO A 139 -11.35 -10.27 18.30
C PRO A 139 -11.85 -11.40 19.23
N TYR A 140 -12.16 -12.58 18.69
CA TYR A 140 -12.75 -13.71 19.42
C TYR A 140 -11.73 -14.84 19.68
N ARG A 141 -10.46 -14.52 19.97
CA ARG A 141 -9.42 -15.53 20.19
C ARG A 141 -9.66 -16.34 21.46
N SER A 142 -9.48 -17.65 21.35
CA SER A 142 -9.34 -18.53 22.51
C SER A 142 -7.95 -18.40 23.15
N ALA A 143 -7.80 -18.85 24.41
CA ALA A 143 -6.51 -18.83 25.11
C ALA A 143 -5.40 -19.59 24.35
N LYS A 144 -5.73 -20.72 23.70
CA LYS A 144 -4.78 -21.49 22.88
C LYS A 144 -4.33 -20.71 21.64
N GLN A 145 -5.28 -20.12 20.93
CA GLN A 145 -4.98 -19.29 19.76
C GLN A 145 -4.15 -18.06 20.12
N MET A 146 -4.35 -17.49 21.30
CA MET A 146 -3.54 -16.37 21.80
C MET A 146 -2.08 -16.79 22.03
N GLN A 147 -1.85 -17.95 22.66
CA GLN A 147 -0.51 -18.50 22.86
C GLN A 147 0.20 -18.79 21.53
N GLU A 148 -0.50 -19.43 20.59
CA GLU A 148 0.05 -19.72 19.26
C GLU A 148 0.35 -18.44 18.47
N TRP A 149 -0.54 -17.45 18.53
CA TRP A 149 -0.34 -16.17 17.85
C TRP A 149 0.84 -15.39 18.44
N GLU A 150 1.01 -15.38 19.75
CA GLU A 150 2.16 -14.74 20.40
C GLU A 150 3.48 -15.37 19.95
N VAL A 151 3.56 -16.70 19.96
CA VAL A 151 4.75 -17.42 19.45
C VAL A 151 5.00 -17.08 17.99
N LYS A 152 3.95 -17.09 17.16
CA LYS A 152 4.07 -16.75 15.73
C LYS A 152 4.51 -15.30 15.51
N ALA A 153 3.93 -14.35 16.23
CA ALA A 153 4.28 -12.93 16.16
C ALA A 153 5.74 -12.67 16.59
N LEU A 154 6.26 -13.44 17.56
CA LEU A 154 7.66 -13.37 17.97
C LEU A 154 8.60 -13.94 16.90
N LEU A 155 8.24 -15.07 16.29
CA LEU A 155 9.04 -15.68 15.20
C LEU A 155 9.05 -14.82 13.94
N GLU A 156 7.92 -14.20 13.60
CA GLU A 156 7.75 -13.34 12.41
C GLU A 156 8.11 -11.88 12.66
N LYS A 157 8.64 -11.55 13.85
CA LYS A 157 8.99 -10.17 14.22
C LYS A 157 10.00 -9.58 13.24
N VAL A 158 9.60 -8.50 12.59
CA VAL A 158 10.42 -7.75 11.64
C VAL A 158 11.61 -7.08 12.35
N GLN A 159 12.81 -7.25 11.79
CA GLN A 159 14.02 -6.60 12.28
C GLN A 159 13.99 -5.08 12.04
N PRO A 160 14.61 -4.26 12.91
CA PRO A 160 14.57 -2.80 12.77
C PRO A 160 15.22 -2.30 11.46
N GLU A 161 16.19 -3.03 10.91
CA GLU A 161 16.86 -2.71 9.65
C GLU A 161 15.92 -2.81 8.43
N LEU A 162 14.82 -3.56 8.55
CA LEU A 162 13.84 -3.75 7.49
C LEU A 162 12.81 -2.61 7.40
N ILE A 163 12.85 -1.65 8.34
CA ILE A 163 11.92 -0.53 8.38
C ILE A 163 12.38 0.52 7.35
N GLY A 164 11.81 0.43 6.14
CA GLY A 164 12.04 1.37 5.03
C GLY A 164 10.76 2.08 4.59
N LEU A 165 10.90 3.06 3.69
CA LEU A 165 9.75 3.78 3.10
C LEU A 165 8.97 2.91 2.11
N ASP A 166 9.67 2.03 1.38
CA ASP A 166 9.06 1.08 0.46
C ASP A 166 9.15 -0.35 1.04
N PRO A 167 8.03 -0.97 1.45
CA PRO A 167 8.03 -2.34 1.98
C PRO A 167 8.42 -3.37 0.90
N GLY A 168 8.29 -3.04 -0.39
CA GLY A 168 8.65 -3.92 -1.50
C GLY A 168 10.15 -3.94 -1.83
N GLN A 169 10.99 -3.26 -1.05
CA GLN A 169 12.42 -3.14 -1.33
C GLN A 169 13.17 -4.47 -1.23
N LEU A 170 12.77 -5.37 -0.34
CA LEU A 170 13.40 -6.68 -0.15
C LEU A 170 13.36 -7.58 -1.40
N GLY A 171 12.35 -7.44 -2.25
CA GLY A 171 12.21 -8.21 -3.48
C GLY A 171 13.02 -7.64 -4.66
N LYS A 172 13.71 -6.51 -4.49
CA LYS A 172 14.42 -5.82 -5.56
C LYS A 172 15.90 -6.22 -5.56
N VAL A 173 16.46 -6.32 -6.76
CA VAL A 173 17.91 -6.47 -6.93
C VAL A 173 18.55 -5.10 -6.80
N ASP A 174 19.64 -5.03 -6.03
CA ASP A 174 20.48 -3.84 -5.99
C ASP A 174 21.19 -3.67 -7.35
N GLN A 175 20.78 -2.65 -8.09
CA GLN A 175 21.31 -2.35 -9.42
C GLN A 175 22.79 -1.94 -9.35
N GLY A 176 23.21 -1.24 -8.30
CA GLY A 176 24.59 -0.77 -8.17
C GLY A 176 25.57 -1.93 -8.01
N SER A 177 25.31 -2.83 -7.06
CA SER A 177 26.10 -4.05 -6.88
C SER A 177 26.04 -4.97 -8.11
N PHE A 178 24.87 -5.08 -8.74
CA PHE A 178 24.71 -5.87 -9.96
C PHE A 178 25.58 -5.33 -11.11
N GLU A 179 25.56 -4.02 -11.36
CA GLU A 179 26.37 -3.39 -12.41
C GLU A 179 27.87 -3.53 -12.16
N GLN A 180 28.32 -3.43 -10.91
CA GLN A 180 29.72 -3.62 -10.54
C GLN A 180 30.16 -5.07 -10.81
N ARG A 181 29.43 -6.05 -10.29
CA ARG A 181 29.69 -7.47 -10.53
C ARG A 181 29.62 -7.82 -12.01
N HIS A 182 28.73 -7.18 -12.75
CA HIS A 182 28.62 -7.37 -14.19
C HIS A 182 29.88 -6.84 -14.89
N LYS A 183 30.32 -5.61 -14.61
CA LYS A 183 31.55 -5.04 -15.17
C LYS A 183 32.77 -5.91 -14.87
N GLU A 184 32.95 -6.32 -13.62
CA GLU A 184 34.06 -7.20 -13.22
C GLU A 184 34.04 -8.52 -14.01
N ARG A 185 32.86 -9.13 -14.20
CA ARG A 185 32.72 -10.35 -15.00
C ARG A 185 33.11 -10.13 -16.46
N VAL A 186 32.76 -8.98 -17.01
CA VAL A 186 33.01 -8.63 -18.42
C VAL A 186 34.48 -8.36 -18.64
N ASP A 187 35.14 -7.69 -17.70
CA ASP A 187 36.58 -7.46 -17.72
C ASP A 187 37.35 -8.78 -17.64
N ILE A 188 36.89 -9.73 -16.82
CA ILE A 188 37.50 -11.08 -16.71
C ILE A 188 37.30 -11.90 -17.99
N LEU A 189 36.09 -11.88 -18.56
CA LEU A 189 35.77 -12.68 -19.75
C LEU A 189 36.27 -12.04 -21.05
N GLY A 190 36.51 -10.74 -21.06
CA GLY A 190 36.84 -9.96 -22.26
C GLY A 190 35.67 -9.80 -23.24
N TYR A 191 34.46 -10.26 -22.88
CA TYR A 191 33.23 -10.07 -23.65
C TYR A 191 32.01 -10.02 -22.73
N ASP A 192 30.97 -9.33 -23.20
CA ASP A 192 29.70 -9.21 -22.48
C ASP A 192 28.78 -10.41 -22.79
N PRO A 193 28.51 -11.33 -21.83
CA PRO A 193 27.58 -12.45 -22.07
C PRO A 193 26.12 -12.02 -22.17
N LEU A 194 25.78 -10.83 -21.65
CA LEU A 194 24.43 -10.28 -21.61
C LEU A 194 24.21 -9.17 -22.66
N ALA A 195 25.27 -8.71 -23.35
CA ALA A 195 25.11 -7.70 -24.39
C ALA A 195 24.45 -8.31 -25.61
N LYS A 196 23.24 -7.82 -25.93
CA LYS A 196 22.66 -8.02 -27.25
C LYS A 196 23.46 -7.18 -28.25
N GLU A 197 23.94 -7.81 -29.32
CA GLU A 197 24.66 -7.11 -30.37
C GLU A 197 23.79 -5.98 -30.94
N LYS A 198 24.26 -4.73 -30.82
CA LYS A 198 23.55 -3.59 -31.37
C LYS A 198 23.57 -3.69 -32.90
N PHE A 199 22.41 -3.75 -33.53
CA PHE A 199 22.29 -3.75 -34.99
C PHE A 199 22.99 -2.54 -35.60
N LYS A 200 24.10 -2.77 -36.31
CA LYS A 200 24.84 -1.75 -37.06
C LYS A 200 24.41 -1.77 -38.52
N PRO A 201 23.62 -0.76 -39.00
CA PRO A 201 23.16 -0.74 -40.39
C PRO A 201 24.32 -0.47 -41.36
N LYS A 202 24.43 -1.27 -42.43
CA LYS A 202 25.43 -1.06 -43.49
C LYS A 202 25.26 0.32 -44.17
N SER A 203 26.38 1.00 -44.40
CA SER A 203 26.43 2.27 -45.15
C SER A 203 26.16 1.99 -46.63
N LYS A 204 25.23 2.73 -47.23
CA LYS A 204 24.86 2.60 -48.65
C LYS A 204 25.33 3.85 -49.39
N LYS A 205 26.03 3.68 -50.52
CA LYS A 205 26.43 4.79 -51.40
C LYS A 205 25.19 5.43 -52.05
N LYS A 206 25.32 6.69 -52.50
CA LYS A 206 24.32 7.48 -53.25
C LYS A 206 23.06 7.84 -52.42
N GLY A 207 23.19 8.80 -51.50
CA GLY A 207 22.07 9.52 -50.85
C GLY A 207 21.17 8.73 -49.87
N ARG A 208 21.38 7.42 -49.72
CA ARG A 208 20.53 6.53 -48.89
C ARG A 208 21.06 6.31 -47.46
N SER A 209 22.13 7.00 -47.10
CA SER A 209 22.79 6.97 -45.78
C SER A 209 22.57 8.25 -44.97
N SER A 210 21.52 9.03 -45.25
CA SER A 210 21.15 10.17 -44.40
C SER A 210 20.80 9.70 -42.98
N ALA A 211 21.03 10.56 -41.98
CA ALA A 211 20.80 10.24 -40.57
C ALA A 211 19.38 9.69 -40.32
N GLY A 212 18.35 10.30 -40.94
CA GLY A 212 16.97 9.83 -40.83
C GLY A 212 16.71 8.46 -41.49
N SER A 213 17.36 8.13 -42.60
CA SER A 213 17.25 6.80 -43.23
C SER A 213 17.99 5.71 -42.46
N ILE A 214 19.00 6.06 -41.68
CA ILE A 214 19.71 5.16 -40.76
C ILE A 214 18.85 4.89 -39.53
N GLU A 215 18.26 5.94 -38.95
CA GLU A 215 17.39 5.83 -37.78
C GLU A 215 16.12 5.04 -38.08
N LYS A 216 15.47 5.26 -39.23
CA LYS A 216 14.32 4.45 -39.67
C LYS A 216 14.66 2.96 -39.77
N ARG A 217 15.89 2.59 -40.18
CA ARG A 217 16.33 1.20 -40.26
C ARG A 217 16.58 0.60 -38.89
N LYS A 218 17.27 1.33 -38.00
CA LYS A 218 17.44 0.92 -36.59
C LYS A 218 16.10 0.70 -35.90
N ARG A 219 15.15 1.61 -36.13
CA ARG A 219 13.80 1.54 -35.55
C ARG A 219 13.01 0.33 -36.08
N LYS A 220 13.13 0.00 -37.37
CA LYS A 220 12.49 -1.22 -37.94
C LYS A 220 13.01 -2.50 -37.29
N VAL A 221 14.33 -2.64 -37.17
CA VAL A 221 14.94 -3.83 -36.53
C VAL A 221 14.59 -3.87 -35.04
N ALA A 222 14.62 -2.74 -34.34
CA ALA A 222 14.16 -2.69 -32.95
C ALA A 222 12.69 -3.12 -32.79
N TYR A 223 11.80 -2.77 -33.73
CA TYR A 223 10.40 -3.25 -33.72
C TYR A 223 10.28 -4.75 -34.00
N GLU A 224 11.13 -5.30 -34.88
CA GLU A 224 11.20 -6.75 -35.13
C GLU A 224 11.67 -7.49 -33.88
N ASP A 225 12.78 -7.05 -33.26
CA ASP A 225 13.28 -7.60 -32.00
C ASP A 225 12.23 -7.54 -30.89
N HIS A 226 11.52 -6.41 -30.76
CA HIS A 226 10.42 -6.27 -29.79
C HIS A 226 9.27 -7.24 -30.07
N ARG A 227 8.91 -7.47 -31.34
CA ARG A 227 7.86 -8.44 -31.70
C ARG A 227 8.25 -9.86 -31.33
N ASP A 228 9.50 -10.24 -31.54
CA ASP A 228 9.97 -11.59 -31.22
C ASP A 228 10.02 -11.82 -29.71
N VAL A 229 10.44 -10.81 -28.93
CA VAL A 229 10.35 -10.85 -27.45
C VAL A 229 8.91 -10.97 -26.98
N ILE A 230 7.98 -10.22 -27.56
CA ILE A 230 6.55 -10.32 -27.21
C ILE A 230 6.02 -11.72 -27.54
N ARG A 231 6.40 -12.30 -28.68
CA ARG A 231 5.99 -13.64 -29.09
C ARG A 231 6.49 -14.71 -28.10
N LEU A 232 7.77 -14.67 -27.76
CA LEU A 232 8.37 -15.59 -26.78
C LEU A 232 7.68 -15.48 -25.41
N ASN A 233 7.45 -14.26 -24.91
CA ASN A 233 6.73 -14.04 -23.66
C ASN A 233 5.28 -14.53 -23.70
N VAL A 234 4.59 -14.41 -24.83
CA VAL A 234 3.22 -14.94 -25.01
C VAL A 234 3.26 -16.47 -25.04
N GLU A 235 4.22 -17.08 -25.75
CA GLU A 235 4.40 -18.53 -25.77
C GLU A 235 4.71 -19.10 -24.39
N GLU A 236 5.59 -18.45 -23.62
CA GLU A 236 5.89 -18.82 -22.23
C GLU A 236 4.66 -18.72 -21.33
N LYS A 237 3.88 -17.64 -21.44
CA LYS A 237 2.62 -17.48 -20.70
C LYS A 237 1.61 -18.56 -21.06
N VAL A 238 1.49 -18.91 -22.34
CA VAL A 238 0.61 -19.98 -22.82
C VAL A 238 1.08 -21.34 -22.31
N LYS A 239 2.39 -21.61 -22.30
CA LYS A 239 2.96 -22.83 -21.71
C LYS A 239 2.66 -22.92 -20.22
N HIS A 240 2.91 -21.87 -19.45
CA HIS A 240 2.58 -21.84 -18.02
C HIS A 240 1.08 -21.97 -17.74
N GLN A 241 0.20 -21.41 -18.58
CA GLN A 241 -1.23 -21.62 -18.45
C GLN A 241 -1.63 -23.06 -18.78
N LYS A 242 -1.01 -23.67 -19.79
CA LYS A 242 -1.22 -25.09 -20.13
C LYS A 242 -0.74 -26.01 -19.00
N GLU A 243 0.44 -25.76 -18.44
CA GLU A 243 0.98 -26.48 -17.28
C GLU A 243 0.01 -26.39 -16.09
N LYS A 244 -0.41 -25.18 -15.69
CA LYS A 244 -1.42 -24.98 -14.63
C LYS A 244 -2.76 -25.65 -14.92
N SER A 245 -3.20 -25.66 -16.18
CA SER A 245 -4.43 -26.35 -16.59
C SER A 245 -4.28 -27.88 -16.58
N SER A 246 -3.09 -28.39 -16.88
CA SER A 246 -2.79 -29.82 -16.82
C SER A 246 -2.64 -30.31 -15.39
N GLU A 247 -2.04 -29.50 -14.51
CA GLU A 247 -1.97 -29.75 -13.07
C GLU A 247 -3.37 -29.72 -12.45
N SER A 248 -4.23 -28.75 -12.80
CA SER A 248 -5.61 -28.71 -12.30
C SER A 248 -6.47 -29.85 -12.83
N GLN A 249 -6.27 -30.30 -14.08
CA GLN A 249 -6.89 -31.52 -14.61
C GLN A 249 -6.36 -32.80 -13.95
N GLN A 250 -5.09 -32.87 -13.58
CA GLN A 250 -4.53 -33.98 -12.82
C GLN A 250 -5.03 -33.99 -11.37
N LEU A 251 -5.23 -32.83 -10.73
CA LEU A 251 -5.89 -32.72 -9.43
C LEU A 251 -7.37 -33.09 -9.51
N GLY A 252 -8.08 -32.71 -10.58
CA GLY A 252 -9.49 -33.07 -10.80
C GLY A 252 -9.73 -34.56 -11.09
N LYS A 253 -8.70 -35.29 -11.54
CA LYS A 253 -8.73 -36.75 -11.73
C LYS A 253 -8.45 -37.54 -10.46
N LYS A 254 -7.94 -36.91 -9.39
CA LYS A 254 -7.72 -37.56 -8.11
C LYS A 254 -8.99 -37.45 -7.28
N SER A 255 -9.73 -38.55 -7.15
CA SER A 255 -10.83 -38.66 -6.21
C SER A 255 -10.29 -38.54 -4.79
N THR A 256 -11.04 -37.92 -3.87
CA THR A 256 -10.71 -37.88 -2.44
C THR A 256 -10.47 -39.28 -1.85
N LEU A 257 -11.06 -40.32 -2.46
CA LEU A 257 -10.91 -41.73 -2.11
C LEU A 257 -9.58 -42.35 -2.60
N ASP A 258 -8.89 -41.76 -3.57
CA ASP A 258 -7.60 -42.27 -4.07
C ASP A 258 -6.47 -42.13 -3.03
N ARG A 259 -6.67 -41.31 -1.99
CA ARG A 259 -5.74 -41.19 -0.85
C ARG A 259 -5.70 -42.43 0.05
N PHE A 260 -6.70 -43.31 -0.06
CA PHE A 260 -6.81 -44.52 0.75
C PHE A 260 -6.38 -45.80 0.01
N ARG A 261 -5.96 -45.70 -1.26
CA ARG A 261 -5.42 -46.84 -1.99
C ARG A 261 -4.02 -47.16 -1.45
N LYS A 262 -3.83 -48.37 -0.92
CA LYS A 262 -2.50 -48.88 -0.55
C LYS A 262 -1.63 -48.92 -1.81
N GLN A 263 -0.43 -48.35 -1.70
CA GLN A 263 0.60 -48.53 -2.72
C GLN A 263 1.15 -49.94 -2.56
N ASP A 264 0.87 -50.81 -3.54
CA ASP A 264 1.52 -52.11 -3.64
C ASP A 264 2.99 -51.88 -4.03
N LYS A 265 3.89 -52.54 -3.29
CA LYS A 265 5.35 -52.47 -3.43
C LYS A 265 5.83 -53.16 -4.70
#